data_AF-A0A1H0KQ16-F1
#
_entry.id   AF-A0A1H0KQ16-F1
#
_cell.length_a   1.000
_cell.length_b   1.000
_cell.length_c   1.000
_cell.angle_alpha   90.00
_cell.angle_beta   90.00
_cell.angle_gamma   90.00
#
_symmetry.space_group_name_H-M   'P 1'
#
loop_
_entity.id
_entity.type
_entity.pdbx_description
1 polymer ?
#
loop_
_entity_poly.entity_id
_entity_poly.type
_entity_poly.pdbx_seq_one_letter_code
_entity_poly.pdbx_strand_id
1 'polypeptide(L)'
;MINVPTDHKERLNYVLDLAWSIFITRLSLGRIKVNKESSMQLHYASLINNLGELLCLDKADVFTIELEHSYQKKNVDIVCYYNDTKAAVN
;
A
#
# COMPACT_ATOMS: atom_id res chain seq x y z
N MET A 1 -11.04 -5.81 19.02
CA MET A 1 -11.75 -5.54 17.75
C MET A 1 -10.83 -4.63 16.95
N ILE A 2 -10.47 -4.97 15.71
CA ILE A 2 -9.66 -4.09 14.87
C ILE A 2 -10.60 -2.97 14.38
N ASN A 3 -10.25 -1.72 14.63
CA ASN A 3 -11.03 -0.57 14.17
C ASN A 3 -10.58 -0.19 12.76
N VAL A 4 -11.26 -0.73 11.75
CA VAL A 4 -10.99 -0.41 10.35
C VAL A 4 -11.89 0.76 9.95
N PRO A 5 -11.33 1.84 9.35
CA PRO A 5 -12.15 2.96 8.89
C PRO A 5 -13.22 2.53 7.89
N THR A 6 -14.40 3.16 7.96
CA THR A 6 -15.51 2.91 7.02
C THR A 6 -15.39 3.73 5.74
N ASP A 7 -14.83 4.93 5.83
CA ASP A 7 -14.56 5.78 4.67
C ASP A 7 -13.42 5.20 3.83
N HIS A 8 -13.59 5.15 2.51
CA HIS A 8 -12.61 4.54 1.60
C HIS A 8 -11.26 5.27 1.62
N LYS A 9 -11.25 6.59 1.75
CA LYS A 9 -10.02 7.39 1.79
C LYS A 9 -9.30 7.20 3.13
N GLU A 10 -10.02 7.21 4.24
CA GLU A 10 -9.45 6.90 5.55
C GLU A 10 -8.89 5.47 5.60
N ARG A 11 -9.62 4.51 5.02
CA ARG A 11 -9.18 3.12 4.92
C ARG A 11 -7.91 2.97 4.07
N LEU A 12 -7.84 3.68 2.94
CA LEU A 12 -6.65 3.70 2.09
C LEU A 12 -5.43 4.29 2.82
N ASN A 13 -5.61 5.41 3.53
CA ASN A 13 -4.54 5.97 4.36
C ASN A 13 -4.11 5.00 5.48
N TYR A 14 -5.08 4.36 6.13
CA TYR A 14 -4.81 3.34 7.15
C TYR A 14 -4.01 2.16 6.61
N VAL A 15 -4.31 1.67 5.40
CA VAL A 15 -3.53 0.63 4.70
C VAL A 15 -2.07 1.07 4.53
N LEU A 16 -1.86 2.28 4.02
CA LEU A 16 -0.51 2.81 3.75
C LEU A 16 0.30 2.98 5.05
N ASP A 17 -0.29 3.58 6.07
CA ASP A 17 0.38 3.80 7.36
C ASP A 17 0.74 2.48 8.05
N LEU A 18 -0.18 1.51 8.00
CA LEU A 18 0.05 0.17 8.57
C LEU A 18 1.13 -0.59 7.78
N ALA A 19 1.05 -0.56 6.44
CA ALA A 19 2.02 -1.19 5.57
C ALA A 19 3.42 -0.62 5.81
N TRP A 20 3.55 0.70 5.93
CA TRP A 20 4.84 1.36 6.20
C TRP A 20 5.40 0.98 7.56
N SER A 21 4.55 1.02 8.59
CA SER A 21 4.93 0.64 9.95
C SER A 21 5.44 -0.80 10.02
N ILE A 22 4.74 -1.73 9.37
CA ILE A 22 5.15 -3.14 9.28
C ILE A 22 6.44 -3.27 8.47
N PHE A 23 6.54 -2.59 7.33
CA PHE A 23 7.71 -2.63 6.46
C PHE A 23 8.98 -2.20 7.20
N ILE A 24 8.97 -1.03 7.83
CA ILE A 24 10.12 -0.48 8.56
C ILE A 24 10.48 -1.36 9.76
N THR A 25 9.49 -1.88 10.48
CA THR A 25 9.74 -2.83 11.58
C THR A 25 10.40 -4.11 11.09
N ARG A 26 9.94 -4.67 9.97
CA ARG A 26 10.52 -5.89 9.39
C ARG A 26 11.93 -5.64 8.84
N LEU A 27 12.18 -4.45 8.29
CA LEU A 27 13.49 -4.03 7.82
C LEU A 27 14.47 -3.89 9.00
N SER A 28 14.08 -3.20 10.07
CA SER A 28 14.92 -3.00 11.26
C SER A 28 15.26 -4.30 11.99
N LEU A 29 14.35 -5.28 11.97
CA LEU A 29 14.57 -6.63 12.48
C LEU A 29 15.36 -7.55 11.52
N GLY A 30 15.77 -7.06 10.36
CA GLY A 30 16.49 -7.85 9.34
C GLY A 30 15.66 -8.96 8.69
N ARG A 31 14.32 -8.92 8.82
CA ARG A 31 13.39 -9.88 8.21
C ARG A 31 13.18 -9.62 6.72
N ILE A 32 13.43 -8.40 6.28
CA ILE A 32 13.46 -7.98 4.87
C ILE A 32 14.88 -7.51 4.61
N LYS A 33 15.49 -8.00 3.52
CA LYS A 33 16.79 -7.54 3.05
C LYS A 33 16.56 -6.67 1.83
N VAL A 34 16.78 -5.37 1.98
CA VAL A 34 16.75 -4.41 0.87
C VAL A 34 18.18 -4.21 0.40
N ASN A 35 18.45 -4.49 -0.87
CA ASN A 35 19.76 -4.27 -1.49
C ASN A 35 19.77 -3.09 -2.47
N LYS A 36 18.59 -2.68 -2.96
CA LYS A 36 18.35 -1.62 -3.93
C LYS A 36 16.96 -1.01 -3.68
N GLU A 37 16.75 0.21 -4.16
CA GLU A 37 15.47 0.92 -4.08
C GLU A 37 14.30 0.12 -4.68
N SER A 38 14.49 -0.53 -5.83
CA SER A 38 13.47 -1.40 -6.41
C SER A 38 13.08 -2.60 -5.52
N SER A 39 14.01 -3.12 -4.71
CA SER A 39 13.69 -4.17 -3.72
C SER A 39 12.82 -3.62 -2.58
N MET A 40 13.08 -2.38 -2.13
CA MET A 40 12.23 -1.69 -1.16
C MET A 40 10.82 -1.50 -1.72
N GLN A 41 10.70 -0.96 -2.94
CA GLN A 41 9.43 -0.74 -3.64
C GLN A 41 8.62 -2.04 -3.74
N LEU A 42 9.22 -3.14 -4.19
CA LEU A 42 8.54 -4.44 -4.33
C LEU A 42 8.07 -5.01 -2.98
N HIS A 43 8.90 -4.93 -1.94
CA HIS A 43 8.51 -5.39 -0.61
C HIS A 43 7.36 -4.56 -0.03
N TYR A 44 7.43 -3.24 -0.20
CA TYR A 44 6.41 -2.34 0.30
C TYR A 44 5.09 -2.50 -0.48
N ALA A 45 5.15 -2.55 -1.81
CA ALA A 45 3.99 -2.81 -2.67
C ALA A 45 3.30 -4.14 -2.33
N SER A 46 4.07 -5.19 -2.06
CA SER A 46 3.50 -6.47 -1.64
C SER A 46 2.74 -6.37 -0.31
N LEU A 47 3.26 -5.60 0.66
CA LEU A 47 2.56 -5.37 1.93
C LEU A 47 1.28 -4.55 1.73
N ILE A 48 1.34 -3.48 0.93
CA ILE A 48 0.17 -2.66 0.61
C ILE A 48 -0.90 -3.51 -0.06
N ASN A 49 -0.55 -4.31 -1.07
CA ASN A 49 -1.50 -5.17 -1.77
C ASN A 49 -2.18 -6.16 -0.83
N ASN A 50 -1.39 -6.87 -0.03
CA ASN A 50 -1.94 -7.86 0.91
C ASN A 50 -2.86 -7.22 1.96
N LEU A 51 -2.48 -6.07 2.51
CA LEU A 51 -3.28 -5.38 3.52
C LEU A 51 -4.53 -4.74 2.91
N GLY A 52 -4.44 -4.14 1.73
CA GLY A 52 -5.57 -3.56 1.02
C GLY A 52 -6.64 -4.61 0.72
N GLU A 53 -6.24 -5.76 0.16
CA GLU A 53 -7.11 -6.91 -0.08
C GLU A 53 -7.78 -7.42 1.20
N LEU A 54 -7.03 -7.55 2.30
CA LEU A 54 -7.57 -8.00 3.59
C LEU A 54 -8.56 -7.00 4.22
N LEU A 55 -8.51 -5.73 3.80
CA LEU A 55 -9.39 -4.66 4.27
C LEU A 55 -10.50 -4.32 3.25
N CYS A 56 -10.66 -5.12 2.20
CA CYS A 56 -11.91 -5.22 1.43
C CYS A 56 -12.92 -6.02 2.26
N LEU A 57 -13.74 -5.32 3.04
CA LEU A 57 -14.66 -5.93 4.01
C LEU A 57 -16.06 -6.11 3.42
N ASP A 58 -16.40 -5.35 2.38
CA ASP A 58 -17.66 -5.46 1.65
C ASP A 58 -17.47 -6.19 0.32
N LYS A 59 -18.52 -6.87 -0.14
CA LYS A 59 -18.49 -7.63 -1.41
C LYS A 59 -18.16 -6.77 -2.64
N ALA A 60 -18.44 -5.47 -2.55
CA ALA A 60 -18.20 -4.52 -3.63
C ALA A 60 -16.80 -3.88 -3.57
N ASP A 61 -16.04 -4.09 -2.49
CA ASP A 61 -14.72 -3.50 -2.34
C ASP A 61 -13.74 -4.13 -3.33
N VAL A 62 -13.05 -3.27 -4.08
CA VAL A 62 -11.98 -3.65 -4.99
C VAL A 62 -10.74 -2.86 -4.61
N PHE A 63 -9.65 -3.57 -4.37
CA PHE A 63 -8.33 -2.98 -4.16
C PHE A 63 -7.41 -3.38 -5.31
N THR A 64 -6.63 -2.43 -5.82
CA THR A 64 -5.59 -2.72 -6.80
C THR A 64 -4.39 -1.83 -6.59
N ILE A 65 -3.23 -2.29 -7.04
CA ILE A 65 -2.03 -1.47 -7.09
C ILE A 65 -1.43 -1.48 -8.50
N GLU A 66 -0.81 -0.38 -8.86
CA GLU A 66 -0.01 -0.22 -10.07
C GLU A 66 1.39 0.24 -9.68
N LEU A 67 2.41 -0.42 -10.23
CA LEU A 67 3.81 -0.03 -10.06
C LEU A 67 4.26 0.82 -11.25
N GLU A 68 5.21 1.72 -11.00
CA GLU A 68 5.88 2.53 -12.04
C GLU A 68 4.88 3.30 -12.92
N HIS A 69 3.91 3.96 -12.28
CA HIS A 69 2.87 4.70 -13.00
C HIS A 69 3.35 6.12 -13.35
N SER A 70 3.28 6.47 -14.63
CA SER A 70 3.54 7.83 -15.11
C SER A 70 2.28 8.69 -15.01
N TYR A 71 2.20 9.59 -14.02
CA TYR A 71 1.09 10.54 -13.90
C TYR A 71 1.55 11.98 -14.13
N GLN A 72 1.01 12.65 -15.15
CA GLN A 72 1.29 14.07 -15.46
C GLN A 72 2.80 14.43 -15.51
N LYS A 73 3.62 13.57 -16.14
CA LYS A 73 5.10 13.71 -16.24
C LYS A 73 5.88 13.54 -14.93
N LYS A 74 5.23 13.05 -13.86
CA LYS A 74 5.91 12.57 -12.66
C LYS A 74 5.84 11.05 -12.62
N ASN A 75 6.96 10.42 -12.30
CA ASN A 75 7.01 9.00 -12.00
C ASN A 75 6.56 8.82 -10.55
N VAL A 76 5.54 8.00 -10.36
CA VAL A 76 5.05 7.57 -9.06
C VAL A 76 5.40 6.10 -8.92
N ASP A 77 5.99 5.73 -7.79
CA ASP A 77 6.48 4.38 -7.58
C ASP A 77 5.34 3.38 -7.40
N ILE A 78 4.32 3.75 -6.63
CA ILE A 78 3.16 2.91 -6.36
C ILE A 78 1.90 3.77 -6.37
N VAL A 79 0.91 3.39 -7.19
CA VAL A 79 -0.45 3.94 -7.12
C VAL A 79 -1.37 2.87 -6.58
N CYS A 80 -2.17 3.22 -5.59
CA CYS A 80 -3.11 2.34 -4.94
C CYS A 80 -4.53 2.82 -5.25
N TYR A 81 -5.43 1.90 -5.53
CA TYR A 81 -6.83 2.17 -5.79
C TYR A 81 -7.68 1.38 -4.81
N TYR A 82 -8.65 2.06 -4.20
CA TYR A 82 -9.70 1.48 -3.37
C TYR A 82 -11.03 1.97 -3.92
N ASN A 83 -11.73 1.14 -4.69
CA ASN A 83 -12.87 1.55 -5.50
C ASN A 83 -12.49 2.80 -6.35
N ASP A 84 -13.24 3.90 -6.22
CA ASP A 84 -12.98 5.17 -6.93
C ASP A 84 -11.91 6.07 -6.26
N THR A 85 -11.38 5.66 -5.10
CA THR A 85 -10.38 6.42 -4.35
C THR A 85 -8.98 5.98 -4.75
N LYS A 86 -8.05 6.93 -4.93
CA LYS A 86 -6.65 6.61 -5.21
C LYS A 86 -5.68 7.35 -4.30
N ALA A 87 -4.51 6.75 -4.09
CA ALA A 87 -3.37 7.32 -3.39
C ALA A 87 -2.07 6.98 -4.13
N ALA A 88 -1.08 7.85 -4.02
CA ALA A 88 0.22 7.73 -4.66
C ALA A 88 1.32 7.72 -3.59
N VAL A 89 2.29 6.82 -3.76
CA VAL A 89 3.50 6.71 -2.94
C VAL A 89 4.70 6.98 -3.84
N ASN A 90 5.61 7.84 -3.37
CA ASN A 90 6.91 8.12 -3.97
C ASN A 90 8.02 7.81 -2.95
#